data_AF-A0A0D1JR14-F1
#
_entry.id   AF-A0A0D1JR14-F1
#
_cell.length_a   1.000
_cell.length_b   1.000
_cell.length_c   1.000
_cell.angle_alpha   90.00
_cell.angle_beta   90.00
_cell.angle_gamma   90.00
#
_symmetry.space_group_name_H-M   'P 1'
#
loop_
_entity.id
_entity.type
_entity.pdbx_description
1 polymer ?
#
loop_
_entity_poly.entity_id
_entity_poly.type
_entity_poly.pdbx_seq_one_letter_code
_entity_poly.pdbx_strand_id
1 'polypeptide(L)'
;MPHVADLTATLNEITRLQPSLKIAATHAGDPDRQAKVQAMRASELQALITTTILERGVTFKGIDVMILGADDPVFSQAALIQIAGRCGRSASRPTGKVWTGVTERTRTVIQARNEIRYLNMKGKQYDV
;
A
#
# COMPACT_ATOMS: atom_id res chain seq x y z
N MET A 1 5.17 -7.90 -13.37
CA MET A 1 4.48 -6.61 -13.12
C MET A 1 3.21 -6.93 -12.36
N PRO A 2 2.77 -6.15 -11.35
CA PRO A 2 1.40 -6.30 -10.86
C PRO A 2 0.45 -6.03 -12.03
N HIS A 3 -0.17 -7.07 -12.56
CA HIS A 3 -1.03 -6.94 -13.72
C HIS A 3 -2.40 -6.46 -13.27
N VAL A 4 -3.04 -5.61 -14.06
CA VAL A 4 -4.45 -5.23 -13.81
C VAL A 4 -5.34 -6.47 -13.73
N ALA A 5 -4.98 -7.53 -14.46
CA ALA A 5 -5.62 -8.85 -14.37
C ALA A 5 -5.62 -9.43 -12.95
N ASP A 6 -4.57 -9.19 -12.16
CA ASP A 6 -4.44 -9.72 -10.80
C ASP A 6 -5.35 -8.99 -9.81
N LEU A 7 -5.80 -7.76 -10.12
CA LEU A 7 -6.67 -6.99 -9.22
C LEU A 7 -8.00 -7.68 -9.00
N THR A 8 -8.65 -8.13 -10.07
CA THR A 8 -9.96 -8.78 -9.99
C THR A 8 -9.86 -10.11 -9.25
N ALA A 9 -8.84 -10.91 -9.55
CA ALA A 9 -8.59 -12.16 -8.85
C ALA A 9 -8.35 -11.92 -7.34
N THR A 10 -7.45 -11.00 -7.01
CA THR A 10 -7.14 -10.67 -5.60
C THR A 10 -8.35 -10.12 -4.86
N LEU A 11 -9.14 -9.25 -5.49
CA LEU A 11 -10.37 -8.70 -4.92
C LEU A 11 -11.38 -9.81 -4.62
N ASN A 12 -11.60 -10.72 -5.58
CA ASN A 12 -12.53 -11.84 -5.43
C ASN A 12 -12.09 -12.79 -4.31
N GLU A 13 -10.81 -13.12 -4.25
CA GLU A 13 -10.23 -13.96 -3.20
C GLU A 13 -10.42 -13.34 -1.81
N ILE A 14 -10.09 -12.05 -1.65
CA ILE A 14 -10.28 -11.35 -0.37
C ILE A 14 -11.75 -11.25 0.00
N THR A 15 -12.63 -10.92 -0.96
CA THR A 15 -14.08 -10.83 -0.72
C THR A 15 -14.65 -12.19 -0.31
N ARG A 16 -14.16 -13.29 -0.90
CA ARG A 16 -14.56 -14.64 -0.49
C ARG A 16 -14.11 -14.97 0.92
N LEU A 17 -12.87 -14.62 1.28
CA LEU A 17 -12.30 -14.92 2.61
C LEU A 17 -12.85 -13.99 3.71
N GLN A 18 -13.22 -12.76 3.36
CA GLN A 18 -13.80 -11.76 4.27
C GLN A 18 -15.00 -11.04 3.63
N PRO A 19 -16.17 -11.70 3.56
CA PRO A 19 -17.35 -11.13 2.90
C PRO A 19 -17.89 -9.83 3.50
N SER A 20 -17.58 -9.56 4.77
CA SER A 20 -17.97 -8.33 5.47
C SER A 20 -17.01 -7.16 5.27
N LEU A 21 -15.83 -7.39 4.68
CA LEU A 21 -14.85 -6.34 4.44
C LEU A 21 -15.30 -5.49 3.25
N LYS A 22 -15.53 -4.19 3.49
CA LYS A 22 -15.80 -3.24 2.40
C LYS A 22 -14.52 -2.93 1.65
N ILE A 23 -14.28 -3.62 0.55
CA ILE A 23 -13.07 -3.51 -0.26
C ILE A 23 -13.39 -3.18 -1.71
N ALA A 24 -12.51 -2.40 -2.35
CA ALA A 24 -12.56 -2.17 -3.78
C ALA A 24 -11.16 -2.33 -4.40
N ALA A 25 -11.11 -2.49 -5.72
CA ALA A 25 -9.88 -2.45 -6.50
C ALA A 25 -9.96 -1.37 -7.59
N THR A 26 -8.83 -0.73 -7.88
CA THR A 26 -8.72 0.31 -8.91
C THR A 26 -7.34 0.31 -9.57
N HIS A 27 -7.22 0.92 -10.74
CA HIS A 27 -5.95 1.13 -11.44
C HIS A 27 -5.99 2.46 -12.20
N ALA A 28 -4.86 2.89 -12.78
CA ALA A 28 -4.75 4.21 -13.41
C ALA A 28 -5.80 4.51 -14.50
N GLY A 29 -6.28 3.49 -15.22
CA GLY A 29 -7.28 3.59 -16.29
C GLY A 29 -8.70 3.19 -15.89
N ASP A 30 -8.97 2.99 -14.61
CA ASP A 30 -10.31 2.65 -14.11
C ASP A 30 -11.20 3.92 -14.12
N PRO A 31 -12.33 3.93 -14.86
CA PRO A 31 -13.21 5.11 -14.94
C PRO A 31 -13.78 5.51 -13.57
N ASP A 32 -13.95 4.54 -12.65
CA ASP A 32 -14.49 4.77 -11.31
C ASP A 32 -13.41 5.05 -10.27
N ARG A 33 -12.15 5.21 -10.69
CA ARG A 33 -11.01 5.41 -9.78
C ARG A 33 -11.22 6.54 -8.80
N GLN A 34 -11.73 7.68 -9.27
CA GLN A 34 -11.99 8.83 -8.39
C GLN A 34 -13.03 8.50 -7.34
N ALA A 35 -14.15 7.90 -7.72
CA ALA A 35 -15.22 7.53 -6.80
C ALA A 35 -14.72 6.56 -5.71
N LYS A 36 -13.98 5.51 -6.11
CA LYS A 36 -13.40 4.53 -5.17
C LYS A 36 -12.39 5.15 -4.20
N VAL A 37 -11.55 6.06 -4.69
CA VAL A 37 -10.60 6.80 -3.84
C VAL A 37 -11.33 7.71 -2.86
N GLN A 38 -12.42 8.37 -3.27
CA GLN A 38 -13.22 9.20 -2.37
C GLN A 38 -13.93 8.35 -1.31
N ALA A 39 -14.52 7.21 -1.68
CA ALA A 39 -15.13 6.28 -0.73
C ALA A 39 -14.12 5.79 0.33
N MET A 40 -12.87 5.50 -0.07
CA MET A 40 -11.80 5.17 0.88
C MET A 40 -11.42 6.37 1.78
N ARG A 41 -11.40 7.59 1.26
CA ARG A 41 -11.14 8.80 2.06
C ARG A 41 -12.26 9.10 3.06
N ALA A 42 -13.51 8.85 2.68
CA ALA A 42 -14.69 8.98 3.52
C ALA A 42 -14.86 7.83 4.52
N SER A 43 -13.93 6.86 4.52
CA SER A 43 -14.00 5.64 5.34
C SER A 43 -15.25 4.78 5.08
N GLU A 44 -15.84 4.92 3.90
CA GLU A 44 -16.92 4.05 3.40
C GLU A 44 -16.35 2.69 2.95
N LEU A 45 -15.12 2.70 2.44
CA LEU A 45 -14.30 1.51 2.22
C LEU A 45 -13.30 1.34 3.36
N GLN A 46 -13.04 0.08 3.71
CA GLN A 46 -12.04 -0.33 4.69
C GLN A 46 -10.70 -0.67 4.04
N ALA A 47 -10.71 -1.06 2.76
CA ALA A 47 -9.51 -1.40 2.01
C ALA A 47 -9.65 -1.00 0.52
N LEU A 48 -8.50 -0.68 -0.09
CA LEU A 48 -8.40 -0.35 -1.51
C LEU A 48 -7.16 -1.02 -2.10
N ILE A 49 -7.38 -1.88 -3.09
CA ILE A 49 -6.31 -2.55 -3.86
C ILE A 49 -5.99 -1.70 -5.09
N THR A 50 -4.70 -1.50 -5.39
CA THR A 50 -4.26 -0.74 -6.57
C THR A 50 -2.96 -1.30 -7.15
N THR A 51 -2.80 -1.22 -8.48
CA THR A 51 -1.56 -1.61 -9.18
C THR A 51 -0.47 -0.54 -9.12
N THR A 52 -0.84 0.74 -8.97
CA THR A 52 0.10 1.86 -8.91
C THR A 52 -0.04 2.63 -7.60
N ILE A 53 1.06 3.26 -7.17
CA ILE A 53 1.00 4.30 -6.14
C ILE A 53 0.01 5.37 -6.62
N LEU A 54 -0.94 5.71 -5.75
CA LEU A 54 -1.89 6.77 -6.07
C LEU A 54 -1.18 8.11 -6.23
N GLU A 55 -1.75 8.97 -7.08
CA GLU A 55 -1.23 10.29 -7.39
C GLU A 55 -0.93 11.13 -6.14
N ARG A 56 -0.02 12.10 -6.32
CA ARG A 56 0.28 13.10 -5.29
C ARG A 56 -1.01 13.79 -4.86
N GLY A 57 -1.14 14.10 -3.57
CA GLY A 57 -2.34 14.71 -3.01
C GLY A 57 -3.40 13.73 -2.50
N VAL A 58 -3.15 12.41 -2.58
CA VAL A 58 -3.95 11.38 -1.89
C VAL A 58 -3.29 10.96 -0.58
N THR A 59 -3.95 11.31 0.53
CA THR A 59 -3.61 10.87 1.89
C THR A 59 -4.84 10.25 2.52
N PHE A 60 -4.70 9.02 3.03
CA PHE A 60 -5.73 8.35 3.79
C PHE A 60 -5.39 8.42 5.28
N LYS A 61 -6.40 8.64 6.12
CA LYS A 61 -6.21 8.73 7.56
C LYS A 61 -5.99 7.33 8.14
N GLY A 62 -4.87 7.15 8.85
CA GLY A 62 -4.65 5.98 9.70
C GLY A 62 -4.63 4.63 9.00
N ILE A 63 -4.15 4.56 7.76
CA ILE A 63 -4.04 3.30 7.03
C ILE A 63 -2.76 2.55 7.36
N ASP A 64 -2.85 1.23 7.30
CA ASP A 64 -1.71 0.33 7.15
C ASP A 64 -1.49 0.03 5.65
N VAL A 65 -0.31 -0.45 5.27
CA VAL A 65 0.04 -0.71 3.86
C VAL A 65 0.46 -2.16 3.67
N MET A 66 -0.02 -2.81 2.62
CA MET A 66 0.46 -4.12 2.19
C MET A 66 0.91 -4.06 0.73
N ILE A 67 2.10 -4.60 0.46
CA ILE A 67 2.68 -4.73 -0.88
C ILE A 67 2.67 -6.20 -1.24
N LEU A 68 1.86 -6.59 -2.22
CA LEU A 68 1.81 -7.96 -2.74
C LEU A 68 2.81 -8.13 -3.89
N GLY A 69 3.58 -9.21 -3.88
CA GLY A 69 4.61 -9.48 -4.88
C GLY A 69 5.78 -8.50 -4.80
N ALA A 70 6.18 -8.10 -3.59
CA ALA A 70 7.24 -7.10 -3.40
C ALA A 70 8.63 -7.55 -3.91
N ASP A 71 8.77 -8.85 -4.20
CA ASP A 71 9.92 -9.50 -4.80
C ASP A 71 9.93 -9.46 -6.34
N ASP A 72 8.86 -9.02 -6.99
CA ASP A 72 8.82 -8.83 -8.45
C ASP A 72 9.86 -7.78 -8.88
N PRO A 73 10.68 -8.05 -9.91
CA PRO A 73 11.70 -7.11 -10.42
C PRO A 73 11.18 -5.73 -10.85
N VAL A 74 9.87 -5.60 -11.08
CA VAL A 74 9.21 -4.32 -11.33
C VAL A 74 9.36 -3.34 -10.16
N PHE A 75 9.49 -3.84 -8.94
CA PHE A 75 9.67 -3.02 -7.75
C PHE A 75 11.15 -2.77 -7.48
N SER A 76 11.57 -1.53 -7.67
CA SER A 76 12.86 -1.07 -7.15
C SER A 76 12.81 -0.89 -5.64
N GLN A 77 13.98 -0.89 -5.00
CA GLN A 77 14.11 -0.54 -3.58
C GLN A 77 13.43 0.81 -3.26
N ALA A 78 13.64 1.81 -4.12
CA ALA A 78 13.05 3.14 -3.97
C ALA A 78 11.52 3.10 -4.07
N ALA A 79 10.96 2.32 -5.01
CA ALA A 79 9.52 2.16 -5.14
C ALA A 79 8.90 1.55 -3.87
N LEU A 80 9.52 0.50 -3.31
CA LEU A 80 9.06 -0.12 -2.07
C LEU A 80 9.07 0.87 -0.88
N ILE A 81 10.13 1.68 -0.76
CA ILE A 81 10.23 2.73 0.27
C ILE A 81 9.13 3.78 0.09
N GLN A 82 8.87 4.22 -1.14
CA GLN A 82 7.83 5.21 -1.43
C GLN A 82 6.42 4.70 -1.14
N ILE A 83 6.14 3.42 -1.44
CA ILE A 83 4.88 2.76 -1.10
C ILE A 83 4.74 2.68 0.42
N ALA A 84 5.77 2.20 1.12
CA ALA A 84 5.78 2.13 2.59
C ALA A 84 5.55 3.50 3.24
N GLY A 85 6.14 4.57 2.68
CA GLY A 85 5.96 5.95 3.14
C GLY A 85 4.57 6.54 2.92
N ARG A 86 3.60 5.77 2.40
CA ARG A 86 2.17 6.13 2.43
C ARG A 86 1.52 5.80 3.77
N CYS A 87 2.12 4.92 4.55
CA CYS A 87 1.70 4.58 5.91
C CYS A 87 2.05 5.72 6.88
N GLY A 88 1.29 5.87 7.96
CA GLY A 88 1.61 6.83 9.04
C GLY A 88 1.54 8.31 8.65
N ARG A 89 0.88 8.68 7.55
CA ARG A 89 0.77 10.09 7.09
C ARG A 89 -0.26 10.93 7.84
N SER A 90 -1.07 10.32 8.70
CA SER A 90 -2.07 11.06 9.48
C SER A 90 -1.42 11.63 10.73
N ALA A 91 -1.51 12.94 10.97
CA ALA A 91 -1.00 13.53 12.21
C ALA A 91 -1.63 12.91 13.46
N SER A 92 -2.90 12.50 13.38
CA SER A 92 -3.60 11.80 14.46
C SER A 92 -3.18 10.34 14.67
N ARG A 93 -2.51 9.73 13.68
CA ARG A 93 -1.99 8.36 13.73
C ARG A 93 -0.72 8.30 12.87
N PRO A 94 0.43 8.79 13.41
CA PRO A 94 1.68 8.89 12.67
C PRO A 94 2.38 7.53 12.50
N THR A 95 1.78 6.47 13.01
CA THR A 95 2.30 5.11 12.96
C THR A 95 1.34 4.19 12.20
N GLY A 96 1.90 3.13 11.64
CA GLY A 96 1.14 2.04 11.05
C GLY A 96 2.04 0.89 10.67
N LYS A 97 1.43 -0.17 10.16
CA LYS A 97 2.10 -1.40 9.76
C LYS A 97 2.32 -1.39 8.26
N VAL A 98 3.46 -1.93 7.85
CA VAL A 98 3.80 -2.20 6.46
C VAL A 98 4.11 -3.68 6.34
N TRP A 99 3.35 -4.38 5.49
CA TRP A 99 3.57 -5.80 5.19
C TRP A 99 4.01 -5.96 3.73
N THR A 100 4.87 -6.95 3.50
CA THR A 100 5.30 -7.35 2.16
C THR A 100 4.99 -8.83 1.98
N GLY A 101 4.09 -9.15 1.05
CA GLY A 101 3.90 -10.50 0.55
C GLY A 101 4.94 -10.78 -0.52
N VAL A 102 5.75 -11.81 -0.33
CA VAL A 102 6.78 -12.24 -1.27
C VAL A 102 6.76 -13.74 -1.43
N THR A 103 7.11 -14.22 -2.62
CA THR A 103 7.40 -15.64 -2.84
C THR A 103 8.83 -15.95 -2.39
N GLU A 104 9.76 -15.05 -2.72
CA GLU A 104 11.17 -15.19 -2.37
C GLU A 104 11.72 -13.95 -1.64
N ARG A 105 12.66 -14.19 -0.73
CA ARG A 105 13.34 -13.11 -0.01
C ARG A 105 14.46 -12.54 -0.86
N THR A 106 14.13 -11.60 -1.74
CA THR A 106 15.11 -10.97 -2.63
C THR A 106 15.97 -9.94 -1.91
N ARG A 107 17.16 -9.67 -2.47
CA ARG A 107 18.06 -8.61 -1.98
C ARG A 107 17.37 -7.24 -1.97
N THR A 108 16.57 -6.94 -2.98
CA THR A 108 15.81 -5.69 -3.10
C THR A 108 14.85 -5.49 -1.93
N VAL A 109 14.07 -6.51 -1.58
CA VAL A 109 13.12 -6.47 -0.45
C VAL A 109 13.86 -6.29 0.88
N ILE A 110 14.96 -7.01 1.08
CA ILE A 110 15.78 -6.92 2.29
C ILE A 110 16.38 -5.52 2.45
N GLN A 111 16.94 -4.96 1.37
CA GLN A 111 17.51 -3.61 1.36
C GLN A 111 16.44 -2.55 1.62
N ALA A 112 15.27 -2.65 0.99
CA ALA A 112 14.16 -1.73 1.23
C ALA A 112 13.71 -1.76 2.70
N ARG A 113 13.55 -2.96 3.28
CA ARG A 113 13.18 -3.12 4.69
C ARG A 113 14.21 -2.48 5.62
N ASN A 114 15.50 -2.71 5.37
CA ASN A 114 16.56 -2.16 6.20
C ASN A 114 16.62 -0.62 6.10
N GLU A 115 16.44 -0.08 4.90
CA GLU A 115 16.39 1.37 4.68
C GLU A 115 15.18 2.01 5.37
N ILE A 116 13.98 1.42 5.25
CA ILE A 116 12.78 1.89 5.96
C ILE A 116 13.01 1.91 7.48
N ARG A 117 13.63 0.87 8.03
CA ARG A 117 13.95 0.82 9.47
C ARG A 117 14.94 1.91 9.88
N TYR A 118 15.95 2.15 9.07
CA TYR A 118 16.94 3.20 9.28
C TYR A 118 16.29 4.60 9.24
N LEU A 119 15.46 4.87 8.23
CA LEU A 119 14.73 6.13 8.10
C LEU A 119 13.74 6.35 9.26
N ASN A 120 13.04 5.29 9.69
CA ASN A 120 12.16 5.36 10.86
C ASN A 120 12.92 5.65 12.16
N MET A 121 14.13 5.08 12.31
CA MET A 121 14.99 5.37 13.46
C MET A 121 15.45 6.82 13.47
N LYS A 122 15.90 7.33 12.31
CA LYS A 122 16.28 8.74 12.15
C LYS A 122 15.12 9.68 12.42
N GLY A 123 13.93 9.42 11.87
CA GLY A 123 12.74 10.24 12.10
C GLY A 123 12.44 10.47 13.58
N LYS A 124 12.54 9.40 14.40
CA LYS A 124 12.37 9.49 15.85
C LYS A 124 13.41 10.35 16.56
N GLN A 125 14.61 10.49 16.01
CA GLN A 125 15.67 11.32 16.60
C GLN A 125 15.44 12.83 16.34
N TYR A 126 14.58 13.19 15.38
CA TYR A 126 14.23 14.58 15.07
C TYR A 126 12.91 15.03 15.69
N ASP A 127 12.14 14.12 16.30
CA ASP A 127 10.91 14.40 17.06
C ASP A 127 11.21 14.82 18.53
N VAL A 128 12.42 15.33 18.82
CA VAL A 128 12.88 15.79 20.14
C VAL A 128 12.80 17.31 20.26
#